data_AF-A0A2C9M6B1-F1
#
_entry.id   AF-A0A2C9M6B1-F1
#
_cell.length_a   1.000
_cell.length_b   1.000
_cell.length_c   1.000
_cell.angle_alpha   90.00
_cell.angle_beta   90.00
_cell.angle_gamma   90.00
#
_symmetry.space_group_name_H-M   'P 1'
#
loop_
_entity.id
_entity.type
_entity.pdbx_description
1 polymer ?
#
loop_
_entity_poly.entity_id
_entity_poly.type
_entity_poly.pdbx_seq_one_letter_code
_entity_poly.pdbx_strand_id
1 'polypeptide(L)'
;PRLPWWPHISLIYSKAGELRNMFSDTVTKVTQGFSSHSCPKSTVKLATFKLNKTTDEVLTSYKYILLWLVKLIHADPHLMLHSQGKQGHEIQHSTLDLITSLVSLVHQQWMPDVAQKAME
;
A
#
# COMPACT_ATOMS: atom_id res chain seq x y z
N PRO A 1 -12.30 -13.49 22.82
CA PRO A 1 -10.98 -13.99 23.27
C PRO A 1 -10.07 -14.27 22.06
N ARG A 2 -8.81 -13.80 22.09
CA ARG A 2 -7.85 -14.03 20.99
C ARG A 2 -7.39 -15.48 21.01
N LEU A 3 -7.31 -16.12 19.84
CA LEU A 3 -6.88 -17.51 19.73
C LEU A 3 -5.37 -17.63 20.02
N PRO A 4 -4.92 -18.63 20.78
CA PRO A 4 -3.52 -18.77 21.19
C PRO A 4 -2.56 -18.98 20.00
N TRP A 5 -3.07 -19.46 18.87
CA TRP A 5 -2.32 -19.63 17.63
C TRP A 5 -2.39 -18.41 16.69
N TRP A 6 -3.19 -17.40 17.01
CA TRP A 6 -3.33 -16.23 16.16
C TRP A 6 -2.11 -15.32 16.30
N PRO A 7 -1.46 -14.93 15.19
CA PRO A 7 -0.23 -14.14 15.24
C PRO A 7 -0.44 -12.78 15.92
N HIS A 8 0.59 -12.32 16.62
CA HIS A 8 0.58 -11.00 17.24
C HIS A 8 0.89 -9.90 16.21
N ILE A 9 0.09 -8.84 16.18
CA ILE A 9 0.23 -7.74 15.22
C ILE A 9 1.57 -7.03 15.37
N SER A 10 2.17 -7.04 16.57
CA SER A 10 3.50 -6.46 16.84
C SER A 10 4.60 -7.00 15.94
N LEU A 11 4.48 -8.22 15.42
CA LEU A 11 5.45 -8.78 14.48
C LEU A 11 5.50 -7.96 13.17
N ILE A 12 4.37 -7.37 12.79
CA ILE A 12 4.21 -6.58 11.57
C ILE A 12 4.71 -5.13 11.77
N TYR A 13 4.79 -4.63 13.01
CA TYR A 13 5.26 -3.26 13.29
C TYR A 13 6.68 -3.00 12.76
N SER A 14 7.56 -3.99 12.85
CA SER A 14 8.91 -3.93 12.25
C SER A 14 8.91 -3.73 10.73
N LYS A 15 7.80 -4.06 10.07
CA LYS A 15 7.59 -3.98 8.61
C LYS A 15 6.73 -2.81 8.18
N ALA A 16 6.33 -1.93 9.10
CA ALA A 16 5.46 -0.79 8.83
C ALA A 16 5.96 0.09 7.67
N GLY A 17 7.27 0.38 7.63
CA GLY A 17 7.88 1.16 6.54
C GLY A 17 7.79 0.46 5.18
N GLU A 18 8.06 -0.84 5.13
CA GLU A 18 7.96 -1.63 3.90
C GLU A 18 6.51 -1.69 3.38
N LEU A 19 5.54 -1.80 4.29
CA LEU A 19 4.12 -1.80 3.95
C LEU A 19 3.65 -0.45 3.41
N ARG A 20 4.10 0.67 4.01
CA ARG A 20 3.82 2.02 3.50
C ARG A 20 4.38 2.21 2.09
N ASN A 21 5.62 1.75 1.84
CA ASN A 21 6.24 1.83 0.52
C ASN A 21 5.46 0.98 -0.49
N MET A 22 5.12 -0.26 -0.14
CA MET A 22 4.32 -1.14 -1.00
C MET A 22 2.94 -0.54 -1.31
N PHE A 23 2.32 0.10 -0.33
CA PHE A 23 1.06 0.82 -0.52
C PHE A 23 1.23 1.97 -1.52
N SER A 24 2.15 2.90 -1.27
CA SER A 24 2.42 4.06 -2.13
C SER A 24 2.80 3.65 -3.56
N ASP A 25 3.69 2.65 -3.71
CA ASP A 25 4.10 2.12 -5.01
C ASP A 25 2.93 1.52 -5.77
N THR A 26 2.05 0.78 -5.08
CA THR A 26 0.89 0.17 -5.72
C THR A 26 -0.12 1.24 -6.11
N VAL A 27 -0.42 2.21 -5.23
CA VAL A 27 -1.27 3.38 -5.53
C VAL A 27 -0.75 4.13 -6.76
N THR A 28 0.56 4.35 -6.83
CA THR A 28 1.22 5.03 -7.95
C THR A 28 1.05 4.23 -9.25
N LYS A 29 1.32 2.92 -9.22
CA LYS A 29 1.18 2.04 -10.39
C LYS A 29 -0.25 1.98 -10.90
N VAL A 30 -1.23 1.93 -10.00
CA VAL A 30 -2.63 1.88 -10.41
C VAL A 30 -3.16 3.25 -10.86
N THR A 31 -2.57 4.35 -10.39
CA THR A 31 -2.91 5.71 -10.83
C THR A 31 -2.27 6.04 -12.18
N GLN A 32 -1.01 5.64 -12.38
CA GLN A 32 -0.23 5.90 -13.60
C GLN A 32 -0.45 4.86 -14.70
N GLY A 33 -0.88 3.64 -14.36
CA GLY A 33 -1.06 2.52 -15.30
C GLY A 33 -2.16 2.72 -16.36
N PHE A 34 -2.88 3.84 -16.31
CA PHE A 34 -3.82 4.28 -17.36
C PHE A 34 -3.20 5.25 -18.37
N SER A 35 -2.00 5.75 -18.13
CA SER A 35 -1.20 6.47 -19.11
C SER A 35 -0.21 5.50 -19.72
N SER A 36 -0.61 4.84 -20.81
CA SER A 36 0.34 4.28 -21.75
C SER A 36 1.50 5.27 -21.93
N HIS A 37 2.73 4.74 -21.87
CA HIS A 37 4.02 5.40 -22.13
C HIS A 37 4.85 5.86 -20.91
N SER A 38 5.95 5.11 -20.74
CA SER A 38 7.24 5.51 -20.16
C SER A 38 7.35 5.69 -18.64
N CYS A 39 8.04 4.74 -17.99
CA CYS A 39 8.70 4.99 -16.72
C CYS A 39 10.23 5.11 -16.97
N PRO A 40 10.90 6.19 -16.54
CA PRO A 40 12.35 6.26 -16.52
C PRO A 40 12.87 5.34 -15.41
N LYS A 41 13.87 4.53 -15.77
CA LYS A 41 14.53 3.54 -14.91
C LYS A 41 15.20 4.21 -13.71
N SER A 42 14.61 4.13 -12.52
CA SER A 42 15.36 4.21 -11.26
C SER A 42 15.39 2.83 -10.63
N THR A 43 16.60 2.36 -10.38
CA THR A 43 16.93 0.98 -10.01
C THR A 43 16.80 0.79 -8.51
N VAL A 44 15.75 0.10 -8.07
CA VAL A 44 15.75 -0.61 -6.78
C VAL A 44 15.55 -2.08 -7.09
N LYS A 45 16.63 -2.86 -6.92
CA LYS A 45 16.63 -4.31 -7.11
C LYS A 45 15.91 -4.96 -5.94
N LEU A 46 14.59 -5.12 -6.04
CA LEU A 46 13.81 -6.03 -5.21
C LEU A 46 13.31 -7.17 -6.09
N ALA A 47 13.45 -8.38 -5.56
CA ALA A 47 13.32 -9.67 -6.22
C ALA A 47 12.23 -9.71 -7.32
N THR A 48 12.67 -9.96 -8.55
CA THR A 48 11.84 -10.26 -9.71
C THR A 48 11.10 -11.59 -9.51
N PHE A 49 9.89 -11.54 -8.95
CA PHE A 49 8.87 -12.51 -9.31
C PHE A 49 8.52 -12.27 -10.78
N LYS A 50 9.13 -13.04 -11.69
CA LYS A 50 8.77 -13.05 -13.10
C LYS A 50 7.37 -13.63 -13.24
N LEU A 51 6.38 -12.75 -13.17
CA LEU A 51 4.98 -13.07 -13.41
C LEU A 51 4.68 -12.79 -14.88
N ASN A 52 4.67 -13.84 -15.69
CA ASN A 52 4.25 -13.79 -17.10
C ASN A 52 2.72 -13.66 -17.17
N LYS A 53 2.14 -12.61 -16.55
CA LYS A 53 0.69 -12.35 -16.54
C LYS A 53 0.36 -11.26 -17.55
N THR A 54 -0.76 -11.45 -18.24
CA THR A 54 -1.37 -10.42 -19.10
C THR A 54 -1.62 -9.14 -18.27
N THR A 55 -1.66 -7.97 -18.93
CA THR A 55 -1.84 -6.66 -18.27
C THR A 55 -3.03 -6.62 -17.30
N ASP A 56 -4.10 -7.35 -17.63
CA ASP A 56 -5.34 -7.44 -16.84
C ASP A 56 -5.17 -8.27 -15.54
N GLU A 57 -4.39 -9.34 -15.62
CA GLU A 57 -4.07 -10.20 -14.50
C GLU A 57 -3.12 -9.52 -13.48
N VAL A 58 -2.19 -8.69 -13.96
CA VAL A 58 -1.33 -7.84 -13.12
C VAL A 58 -2.16 -6.76 -12.43
N LEU A 59 -3.07 -6.12 -13.16
CA LEU A 59 -3.97 -5.10 -12.62
C LEU A 59 -4.82 -5.65 -11.48
N THR A 60 -5.41 -6.82 -11.71
CA THR A 60 -6.21 -7.55 -10.72
C THR A 60 -5.39 -7.85 -9.45
N SER A 61 -4.12 -8.21 -9.60
CA SER A 61 -3.21 -8.44 -8.47
C SER A 61 -2.98 -7.17 -7.64
N TYR A 62 -2.77 -6.02 -8.30
CA TYR A 62 -2.65 -4.74 -7.58
C TYR A 62 -3.94 -4.33 -6.88
N LYS A 63 -5.11 -4.60 -7.47
CA LYS A 63 -6.40 -4.37 -6.80
C LYS A 63 -6.49 -5.11 -5.48
N TYR A 64 -6.16 -6.41 -5.49
CA TYR A 64 -6.20 -7.22 -4.27
C TYR A 64 -5.18 -6.76 -3.23
N ILE A 65 -3.97 -6.40 -3.63
CA ILE A 65 -2.94 -5.88 -2.72
C ILE A 65 -3.45 -4.61 -2.01
N LEU A 66 -4.01 -3.65 -2.77
CA LEU A 66 -4.58 -2.43 -2.20
C LEU A 66 -5.73 -2.73 -1.24
N LEU A 67 -6.66 -3.62 -1.62
CA LEU A 67 -7.77 -3.99 -0.74
C LEU A 67 -7.27 -4.54 0.60
N TRP A 68 -6.29 -5.44 0.59
CA TRP A 68 -5.74 -6.01 1.83
C TRP A 68 -4.96 -4.99 2.66
N LEU A 69 -4.19 -4.12 2.00
CA LEU A 69 -3.48 -3.04 2.69
C LEU A 69 -4.46 -2.06 3.34
N VAL A 70 -5.48 -1.61 2.64
CA VAL A 70 -6.50 -0.70 3.21
C VAL A 70 -7.23 -1.37 4.38
N LYS A 71 -7.59 -2.66 4.26
CA LYS A 71 -8.19 -3.41 5.38
C LYS A 71 -7.24 -3.53 6.58
N LEU A 72 -5.93 -3.68 6.35
CA LEU A 72 -4.93 -3.71 7.41
C LEU A 72 -4.77 -2.34 8.08
N ILE A 73 -4.77 -1.26 7.29
CA ILE A 73 -4.74 0.13 7.79
C ILE A 73 -5.93 0.39 8.70
N HIS A 74 -7.14 0.02 8.24
CA HIS A 74 -8.36 0.18 9.02
C HIS A 74 -8.36 -0.69 10.29
N ALA A 75 -7.81 -1.91 10.23
CA ALA A 75 -7.73 -2.80 11.38
C ALA A 75 -6.78 -2.28 12.47
N ASP A 76 -5.68 -1.63 12.09
CA ASP A 76 -4.74 -1.00 13.01
C ASP A 76 -4.03 0.21 12.37
N PRO A 77 -4.54 1.44 12.52
CA PRO A 77 -3.91 2.63 11.95
C PRO A 77 -2.56 2.94 12.61
N HIS A 78 -2.33 2.52 13.86
CA HIS A 78 -1.07 2.75 14.56
C HIS A 78 0.08 1.99 13.89
N LEU A 79 -0.22 0.86 13.23
CA LEU A 79 0.76 0.11 12.45
C LEU A 79 1.37 0.99 11.35
N MET A 80 0.55 1.69 10.57
CA MET A 80 1.06 2.57 9.51
C MET A 80 1.60 3.89 10.03
N LEU A 81 1.29 4.30 11.26
CA LEU A 81 1.91 5.47 11.89
C LEU A 81 3.21 5.12 12.63
N HIS A 82 3.55 3.84 12.73
CA HIS A 82 4.75 3.38 13.42
C HIS A 82 6.02 3.70 12.61
N SER A 83 6.89 4.53 13.19
CA SER A 83 8.12 5.01 12.55
C SER A 83 9.28 5.06 13.56
N GLN A 84 9.57 3.91 14.18
CA GLN A 84 10.64 3.79 15.17
C GLN A 84 11.99 4.26 14.62
N GLY A 85 12.67 5.15 15.37
CA GLY A 85 14.00 5.64 15.04
C GLY A 85 14.08 6.70 13.94
N LYS A 86 12.94 7.17 13.39
CA LYS A 86 12.90 8.27 12.42
C LYS A 86 12.81 9.64 13.09
N GLN A 87 13.30 10.67 12.41
CA GLN A 87 13.16 12.04 12.89
C GLN A 87 11.72 12.54 12.73
N GLY A 88 11.30 13.50 13.57
CA GLY A 88 9.91 13.98 13.58
C GLY A 88 9.39 14.47 12.23
N HIS A 89 10.23 15.14 11.43
CA HIS A 89 9.85 15.62 10.10
C HIS A 89 9.63 14.46 9.10
N GLU A 90 10.41 13.38 9.18
CA GLU A 90 10.21 12.18 8.36
C GLU A 90 8.94 11.45 8.74
N ILE A 91 8.60 11.42 10.04
CA ILE A 91 7.36 10.83 10.53
C ILE A 91 6.17 11.60 9.95
N GLN A 92 6.18 12.94 10.07
CA GLN A 92 5.13 13.79 9.51
C GLN A 92 4.99 13.62 8.00
N HIS A 93 6.10 13.60 7.26
CA HIS A 93 6.11 13.35 5.82
C HIS A 93 5.46 12.01 5.48
N SER A 94 5.87 10.92 6.15
CA SER A 94 5.32 9.59 5.89
C SER A 94 3.82 9.47 6.19
N THR A 95 3.34 10.21 7.19
CA THR A 95 1.92 10.29 7.53
C THR A 95 1.14 11.08 6.47
N LEU A 96 1.69 12.21 6.03
CA LEU A 96 1.06 13.03 4.99
C LEU A 96 0.97 12.27 3.66
N ASP A 97 2.04 11.58 3.27
CA ASP A 97 2.06 10.75 2.07
C ASP A 97 1.00 9.65 2.15
N LEU A 98 0.91 8.95 3.29
CA LEU A 98 -0.09 7.91 3.50
C LEU A 98 -1.51 8.44 3.34
N ILE A 99 -1.83 9.57 3.98
CA ILE A 99 -3.15 10.20 3.86
C ILE A 99 -3.42 10.60 2.41
N THR A 100 -2.45 11.22 1.75
CA THR A 100 -2.58 11.65 0.35
C THR A 100 -2.81 10.46 -0.59
N SER A 101 -2.10 9.34 -0.36
CA SER A 101 -2.29 8.09 -1.10
C SER A 101 -3.64 7.43 -0.82
N LEU A 102 -4.18 7.50 0.40
CA LEU A 102 -5.53 7.01 0.70
C LEU A 102 -6.59 7.86 0.01
N VAL A 103 -6.46 9.19 0.09
CA VAL A 103 -7.37 10.12 -0.57
C VAL A 103 -7.35 9.92 -2.08
N SER A 104 -6.19 9.68 -2.71
CA SER A 104 -6.13 9.44 -4.15
C SER A 104 -6.84 8.14 -4.58
N LEU A 105 -6.84 7.10 -3.74
CA LEU A 105 -7.63 5.88 -3.98
C LEU A 105 -9.14 6.14 -3.98
N VAL A 106 -9.64 7.00 -3.09
CA VAL A 106 -11.08 7.34 -3.03
C VAL A 106 -11.58 7.94 -4.34
N HIS A 107 -10.71 8.67 -5.05
CA HIS A 107 -11.05 9.30 -6.32
C HIS A 107 -10.91 8.35 -7.53
N GLN A 108 -10.51 7.09 -7.35
CA GLN A 108 -10.38 6.14 -8.45
C GLN A 108 -11.72 5.47 -8.80
N GLN A 109 -12.29 5.89 -9.94
CA GLN A 109 -13.60 5.40 -10.41
C GLN A 109 -13.64 3.94 -10.88
N TRP A 110 -12.50 3.31 -11.16
CA TRP A 110 -12.39 1.97 -11.73
C TRP A 110 -12.17 0.86 -10.66
N MET A 111 -12.14 1.25 -9.37
CA MET A 111 -12.02 0.37 -8.20
C MET A 111 -12.95 0.79 -7.04
N PRO A 112 -14.28 0.76 -7.24
CA PRO A 112 -15.23 1.27 -6.24
C PRO A 112 -15.11 0.56 -4.89
N ASP A 113 -14.84 -0.75 -4.86
CA ASP A 113 -14.72 -1.52 -3.62
C ASP A 113 -13.53 -1.07 -2.75
N VAL A 114 -12.40 -0.70 -3.38
CA VAL A 114 -11.21 -0.23 -2.69
C VAL A 114 -11.38 1.23 -2.26
N ALA A 115 -12.00 2.05 -3.11
CA ALA A 115 -12.34 3.44 -2.78
C ALA A 115 -13.29 3.49 -1.56
N GLN A 116 -14.33 2.66 -1.54
CA GLN A 116 -15.24 2.55 -0.41
C GLN A 116 -14.49 2.13 0.86
N LYS A 117 -13.67 1.08 0.80
CA LYS A 117 -12.95 0.59 1.97
C LYS A 117 -11.91 1.58 2.50
N ALA A 118 -11.43 2.51 1.66
CA ALA A 118 -10.52 3.58 2.05
C ALA A 118 -11.24 4.77 2.70
N MET A 119 -12.55 4.93 2.48
CA MET A 119 -13.38 5.95 3.15
C MET A 119 -13.90 5.51 4.53
N GLU A 120 -14.21 4.22 4.68
CA GLU A 120 -14.62 3.60 5.94
C GLU A 120 -13.48 3.59 6.97
#